data_AF-A0AAD6Z2G9-F1
#
_entry.id   AF-A0AAD6Z2G9-F1
#
_cell.length_a   1.000
_cell.length_b   1.000
_cell.length_c   1.000
_cell.angle_alpha   90.00
_cell.angle_beta   90.00
_cell.angle_gamma   90.00
#
_symmetry.space_group_name_H-M   'P 1'
#
loop_
_entity.id
_entity.type
_entity.pdbx_description
1 polymer ?
#
loop_
_entity_poly.entity_id
_entity_poly.type
_entity_poly.pdbx_seq_one_letter_code
_entity_poly.pdbx_strand_id
1 'polypeptide(L)'
;MTQLHEYDPLDPDFLQRLADIDLDDVTSPIPPPPWSPPQYRSPRRTFPSPGPNARTTLSSHRSTTFYQVESPTLRGVTTEWSTAGAATQGVPGGHVQRATPKKQKKKASPAAYVVFCGRQCGVFRTWAETAPLVIGVSNNIFRGYSSVAAAHAAFTYAEAQSWTRVCDAPVVTGIPALPEPILAGESGNPLHESETLDDFWYIVYRGIRPGVYRSQWVKFSLFEVFADVESISLESQLNTLGVRGAVHESVVGRVAAFSKYAAAVTRGNTRGISPVYFEAADSLDPFL
;
A
#
# COMPACT_ATOMS: atom_id res chain seq x y z
N MET A 1 19.63 45.13 -0.07
CA MET A 1 19.00 44.75 1.22
C MET A 1 17.54 44.47 0.93
N THR A 2 17.22 43.23 0.57
CA THR A 2 15.87 42.78 0.25
C THR A 2 15.23 42.34 1.57
N GLN A 3 14.24 43.09 2.05
CA GLN A 3 13.52 42.71 3.27
C GLN A 3 12.70 41.45 2.95
N LEU A 4 13.03 40.34 3.62
CA LEU A 4 12.18 39.16 3.63
C LEU A 4 10.98 39.48 4.53
N HIS A 5 9.81 39.64 3.90
CA HIS A 5 8.55 39.79 4.60
C HIS A 5 8.27 38.48 5.36
N GLU A 6 8.22 38.57 6.69
CA GLU A 6 7.85 37.50 7.59
C GLU A 6 6.40 37.08 7.28
N TYR A 7 6.22 35.80 6.97
CA TYR A 7 4.97 35.22 6.49
C TYR A 7 4.17 34.73 7.71
N ASP A 8 3.03 35.38 7.99
CA ASP A 8 2.13 34.97 9.07
C ASP A 8 1.06 34.01 8.51
N PRO A 9 1.10 32.70 8.89
CA PRO A 9 0.17 31.70 8.37
C PRO A 9 -1.26 31.83 8.93
N LEU A 10 -1.55 32.82 9.77
CA LEU A 10 -2.88 33.07 10.33
C LEU A 10 -3.58 34.31 9.75
N ASP A 11 -3.06 34.90 8.66
CA ASP A 11 -3.71 36.03 8.00
C ASP A 11 -5.09 35.61 7.41
N PRO A 12 -6.21 36.11 7.95
CA PRO A 12 -7.55 35.76 7.47
C PRO A 12 -7.81 36.21 6.03
N ASP A 13 -7.04 37.18 5.49
CA ASP A 13 -7.14 37.60 4.09
C ASP A 13 -6.49 36.61 3.11
N PHE A 14 -5.66 35.68 3.59
CA PHE A 14 -4.98 34.70 2.73
C PHE A 14 -5.98 33.74 2.06
N LEU A 15 -6.99 33.28 2.82
CA LEU A 15 -8.04 32.41 2.28
C LEU A 15 -8.93 33.15 1.27
N GLN A 16 -9.15 34.45 1.47
CA GLN A 16 -9.91 35.27 0.52
C GLN A 16 -9.14 35.46 -0.79
N ARG A 17 -7.82 35.68 -0.73
CA ARG A 17 -6.97 35.80 -1.94
C ARG A 17 -6.83 34.52 -2.74
N LEU A 18 -6.90 33.35 -2.11
CA LEU A 18 -6.93 32.07 -2.82
C LEU A 18 -8.27 31.82 -3.53
N ALA A 19 -9.37 32.40 -3.03
CA ALA A 19 -10.68 32.29 -3.66
C ALA A 19 -10.82 33.20 -4.90
N ASP A 20 -10.06 34.30 -4.98
CA ASP A 20 -10.05 35.24 -6.11
C ASP A 20 -9.06 34.87 -7.23
N ILE A 21 -8.41 33.69 -7.16
CA ILE A 21 -7.61 33.18 -8.28
C ILE A 21 -8.56 32.73 -9.38
N ASP A 22 -8.73 33.60 -10.37
CA ASP A 22 -9.52 33.37 -11.57
C ASP A 22 -8.89 32.21 -12.37
N LEU A 23 -9.52 31.03 -12.29
CA LEU A 23 -9.04 29.78 -12.88
C LEU A 23 -9.26 29.70 -14.40
N ASP A 24 -9.87 30.72 -15.00
CA ASP A 24 -10.23 30.74 -16.42
C ASP A 24 -9.09 31.17 -17.36
N ASP A 25 -7.94 31.63 -16.85
CA ASP A 25 -6.82 32.14 -17.68
C ASP A 25 -5.75 31.08 -18.08
N VAL A 26 -5.96 29.79 -17.78
CA VAL A 26 -5.01 28.70 -18.12
C VAL A 26 -5.62 27.69 -19.09
N THR A 27 -6.19 28.15 -20.20
CA THR A 27 -6.49 27.28 -21.35
C THR A 27 -6.03 27.90 -22.67
N SER A 28 -4.74 28.20 -22.77
CA SER A 28 -4.11 28.32 -24.10
C SER A 28 -3.99 26.91 -24.72
N PRO A 29 -4.56 26.66 -25.92
CA PRO A 29 -4.51 25.35 -26.56
C PRO A 29 -3.07 24.98 -26.93
N ILE A 30 -2.61 23.84 -26.40
CA ILE A 30 -1.32 23.24 -26.74
C ILE A 30 -1.36 22.83 -28.22
N PRO A 31 -0.42 23.28 -29.08
CA PRO A 31 -0.38 22.86 -30.47
C PRO A 31 -0.09 21.35 -30.57
N PRO A 32 -0.71 20.62 -31.51
CA PRO A 32 -0.48 19.19 -31.66
C PRO A 32 0.96 18.91 -32.11
N PRO A 33 1.58 17.80 -31.65
CA PRO A 33 2.93 17.43 -32.04
C PRO A 33 3.02 17.04 -33.53
N PRO A 34 4.08 17.44 -34.26
CA PRO A 34 4.14 17.36 -35.74
C PRO A 34 4.41 15.97 -36.36
N TRP A 35 4.14 14.85 -35.69
CA TRP A 35 4.58 13.53 -36.18
C TRP A 35 3.44 12.50 -36.15
N SER A 36 2.72 12.39 -37.27
CA SER A 36 1.88 11.22 -37.55
C SER A 36 2.70 10.20 -38.37
N PRO A 37 2.92 8.98 -37.87
CA PRO A 37 3.57 7.93 -38.66
C PRO A 37 2.68 7.46 -39.82
N PRO A 38 3.27 7.06 -40.97
CA PRO A 38 2.54 6.62 -42.15
C PRO A 38 1.70 5.38 -41.86
N GLN A 39 0.42 5.41 -42.27
CA GLN A 39 -0.48 4.27 -42.18
C GLN A 39 0.00 3.13 -43.08
N TYR A 40 0.64 2.13 -42.49
CA TYR A 40 0.99 0.90 -43.19
C TYR A 40 -0.27 0.04 -43.35
N ARG A 41 -0.91 0.14 -44.52
CA ARG A 41 -1.99 -0.77 -44.93
C ARG A 41 -1.39 -2.15 -45.18
N SER A 42 -1.59 -3.08 -44.24
CA SER A 42 -1.27 -4.48 -44.46
C SER A 42 -2.17 -5.07 -45.58
N PRO A 43 -1.61 -5.88 -46.50
CA PRO A 43 -2.37 -6.51 -47.56
C PRO A 43 -3.37 -7.52 -46.99
N ARG A 44 -4.61 -7.39 -47.46
CA ARG A 44 -5.76 -8.20 -47.09
C ARG A 44 -5.55 -9.63 -47.60
N ARG A 45 -5.17 -10.56 -46.72
CA ARG A 45 -5.19 -12.00 -47.03
C ARG A 45 -6.64 -12.45 -47.23
N THR A 46 -6.99 -12.78 -48.46
CA THR A 46 -8.19 -13.54 -48.81
C THR A 46 -8.01 -14.99 -48.34
N PHE A 47 -8.74 -15.39 -47.31
CA PHE A 47 -8.83 -16.78 -46.91
C PHE A 47 -9.85 -17.53 -47.79
N PRO A 48 -9.56 -18.78 -48.18
CA PRO A 48 -10.51 -19.62 -48.90
C PRO A 48 -11.71 -19.99 -48.03
N SER A 49 -12.90 -19.97 -48.64
CA SER A 49 -14.18 -20.26 -48.03
C SER A 49 -14.28 -21.74 -47.59
N PRO A 50 -14.69 -22.06 -46.35
CA PRO A 50 -14.92 -23.44 -45.93
C PRO A 50 -16.19 -24.00 -46.59
N GLY A 51 -16.13 -25.25 -47.05
CA GLY A 51 -17.25 -25.94 -47.68
C GLY A 51 -18.42 -26.24 -46.73
N PRO A 52 -19.62 -26.47 -47.28
CA PRO A 52 -20.81 -26.81 -46.51
C PRO A 52 -20.74 -28.29 -46.17
N ASN A 53 -20.38 -28.65 -44.94
CA ASN A 53 -20.78 -29.88 -44.22
C ASN A 53 -19.90 -30.07 -42.97
N ALA A 54 -20.04 -29.18 -42.00
CA ALA A 54 -19.73 -29.50 -40.63
C ALA A 54 -20.76 -28.75 -39.78
N ARG A 55 -21.76 -29.49 -39.30
CA ARG A 55 -22.66 -29.03 -38.24
C ARG A 55 -21.85 -29.03 -36.94
N THR A 56 -20.83 -28.17 -36.89
CA THR A 56 -20.10 -27.84 -35.68
C THR A 56 -21.10 -27.12 -34.82
N THR A 57 -21.63 -27.83 -33.84
CA THR A 57 -22.43 -27.25 -32.78
C THR A 57 -21.67 -26.05 -32.26
N LEU A 58 -22.26 -24.86 -32.47
CA LEU A 58 -21.83 -23.63 -31.84
C LEU A 58 -21.92 -23.87 -30.33
N SER A 59 -20.84 -24.43 -29.80
CA SER A 59 -20.57 -24.59 -28.39
C SER A 59 -20.51 -23.18 -27.84
N SER A 60 -21.70 -22.72 -27.43
CA SER A 60 -21.91 -21.54 -26.61
C SER A 60 -20.72 -21.42 -25.67
N HIS A 61 -19.97 -20.31 -25.76
CA HIS A 61 -18.85 -19.93 -24.89
C HIS A 61 -19.31 -19.85 -23.42
N ARG A 62 -19.74 -20.97 -22.85
CA ARG A 62 -20.00 -21.15 -21.44
C ARG A 62 -18.62 -21.26 -20.82
N SER A 63 -18.37 -20.37 -19.86
CA SER A 63 -17.23 -20.39 -18.95
C SER A 63 -16.63 -21.79 -18.82
N THR A 64 -15.46 -22.00 -19.42
CA THR A 64 -14.72 -23.27 -19.32
C THR A 64 -14.56 -23.60 -17.85
N THR A 65 -15.20 -24.70 -17.42
CA THR A 65 -15.14 -25.16 -16.04
C THR A 65 -14.00 -26.16 -15.96
N PHE A 66 -13.06 -25.94 -15.06
CA PHE A 66 -11.98 -26.88 -14.81
C PHE A 66 -12.36 -27.77 -13.64
N TYR A 67 -11.90 -29.01 -13.68
CA TYR A 67 -12.11 -30.03 -12.65
C TYR A 67 -10.74 -30.57 -12.26
N GLN A 68 -10.37 -30.40 -11.00
CA GLN A 68 -9.20 -31.03 -10.42
C GLN A 68 -9.58 -32.45 -9.99
N VAL A 69 -8.91 -33.44 -10.55
CA VAL A 69 -9.18 -34.86 -10.37
C VAL A 69 -8.00 -35.50 -9.65
N GLU A 70 -8.31 -36.26 -8.60
CA GLU A 70 -7.36 -37.06 -7.85
C GLU A 70 -7.86 -38.51 -7.84
N SER A 71 -7.32 -39.32 -8.74
CA SER A 71 -7.53 -40.77 -8.77
C SER A 71 -6.25 -41.52 -9.18
N PRO A 72 -6.19 -42.86 -9.03
CA PRO A 72 -5.10 -43.68 -9.55
C PRO A 72 -4.94 -43.62 -11.08
N THR A 73 -6.03 -43.42 -11.82
CA THR A 73 -6.06 -43.43 -13.29
C THR A 73 -5.86 -42.05 -13.89
N LEU A 74 -6.24 -40.99 -13.16
CA LEU A 74 -6.09 -39.61 -13.61
C LEU A 74 -5.76 -38.70 -12.42
N ARG A 75 -4.62 -38.02 -12.50
CA ARG A 75 -4.28 -36.89 -11.63
C ARG A 75 -4.06 -35.64 -12.48
N GLY A 76 -4.75 -34.56 -12.14
CA GLY A 76 -4.57 -33.28 -12.80
C GLY A 76 -5.86 -32.52 -13.02
N VAL A 77 -5.83 -31.59 -13.98
CA VAL A 77 -6.97 -30.72 -14.29
C VAL A 77 -7.55 -31.11 -15.64
N THR A 78 -8.85 -31.35 -15.71
CA THR A 78 -9.60 -31.59 -16.95
C THR A 78 -10.72 -30.57 -17.11
N THR A 79 -11.06 -30.21 -18.35
CA THR A 79 -12.18 -29.32 -18.67
C THR A 79 -13.49 -30.09 -18.88
N GLU A 80 -13.43 -31.41 -18.96
CA GLU A 80 -14.56 -32.26 -19.27
C GLU A 80 -15.03 -33.03 -18.04
N TRP A 81 -16.27 -32.79 -17.63
CA TRP A 81 -16.89 -33.49 -16.50
C TRP A 81 -17.00 -35.00 -16.75
N SER A 82 -17.29 -35.42 -17.99
CA SER A 82 -17.34 -36.83 -18.38
C SER A 82 -16.03 -37.56 -18.07
N THR A 83 -14.90 -36.96 -18.44
CA THR A 83 -13.57 -37.51 -18.19
C THR A 83 -13.23 -37.52 -16.70
N ALA A 84 -13.57 -36.44 -15.99
CA ALA A 84 -13.39 -36.38 -14.53
C ALA A 84 -14.20 -37.46 -13.80
N GLY A 85 -15.49 -37.57 -14.13
CA GLY A 85 -16.40 -38.53 -13.51
C GLY A 85 -16.01 -39.97 -13.79
N ALA A 86 -15.68 -40.30 -15.04
CA ALA A 86 -15.21 -41.63 -15.41
C ALA A 86 -13.93 -42.04 -14.68
N ALA A 87 -13.04 -41.09 -14.39
CA ALA A 87 -11.79 -41.36 -13.68
C ALA A 87 -11.97 -41.59 -12.17
N THR A 88 -13.07 -41.14 -11.57
CA THR A 88 -13.30 -41.24 -10.11
C THR A 88 -14.43 -42.16 -9.70
N GLN A 89 -15.41 -42.41 -10.57
CA GLN A 89 -16.59 -43.19 -10.23
C GLN A 89 -16.22 -44.65 -9.92
N GLY A 90 -16.56 -45.10 -8.71
CA GLY A 90 -16.27 -46.47 -8.25
C GLY A 90 -14.82 -46.71 -7.84
N VAL A 91 -13.97 -45.68 -7.84
CA VAL A 91 -12.56 -45.80 -7.42
C VAL A 91 -12.42 -45.39 -5.96
N PRO A 92 -12.00 -46.29 -5.04
CA PRO A 92 -11.78 -45.93 -3.64
C PRO A 92 -10.77 -44.78 -3.50
N GLY A 93 -11.19 -43.70 -2.84
CA GLY A 93 -10.38 -42.49 -2.68
C GLY A 93 -10.35 -41.54 -3.89
N GLY A 94 -11.10 -41.81 -4.95
CA GLY A 94 -11.25 -40.91 -6.10
C GLY A 94 -11.99 -39.63 -5.71
N HIS A 95 -11.37 -38.47 -5.93
CA HIS A 95 -11.96 -37.16 -5.63
C HIS A 95 -11.96 -36.24 -6.86
N VAL A 96 -13.07 -35.53 -7.09
CA VAL A 96 -13.16 -34.44 -8.09
C VAL A 96 -13.56 -33.14 -7.41
N GLN A 97 -12.79 -32.07 -7.62
CA GLN A 97 -13.14 -30.71 -7.22
C GLN A 97 -13.34 -29.83 -8.44
N ARG A 98 -14.42 -29.03 -8.46
CA ARG A 98 -14.61 -28.03 -9.51
C ARG A 98 -13.65 -26.87 -9.26
N ALA A 99 -12.59 -26.79 -10.05
CA ALA A 99 -11.68 -25.67 -10.10
C ALA A 99 -12.31 -24.53 -10.94
N THR A 100 -13.24 -23.78 -10.36
CA THR A 100 -13.63 -22.50 -10.97
C THR A 100 -12.45 -21.55 -10.91
N PRO A 101 -12.00 -20.97 -12.04
CA PRO A 101 -11.02 -19.89 -11.99
C PRO A 101 -11.65 -18.81 -11.13
N LYS A 102 -11.05 -18.53 -9.97
CA LYS A 102 -11.53 -17.45 -9.11
C LYS A 102 -11.48 -16.19 -9.98
N LYS A 103 -12.65 -15.62 -10.28
CA LYS A 103 -12.72 -14.35 -11.03
C LYS A 103 -11.96 -13.34 -10.19
N GLN A 104 -10.70 -13.09 -10.56
CA GLN A 104 -9.89 -12.10 -9.89
C GLN A 104 -10.63 -10.78 -10.07
N LYS A 105 -11.25 -10.30 -9.00
CA LYS A 105 -11.83 -8.97 -8.99
C LYS A 105 -10.67 -8.03 -9.24
N LYS A 106 -10.73 -7.30 -10.36
CA LYS A 106 -9.75 -6.26 -10.65
C LYS A 106 -9.78 -5.32 -9.44
N LYS A 107 -8.67 -5.25 -8.71
CA LYS A 107 -8.53 -4.28 -7.63
C LYS A 107 -8.75 -2.90 -8.25
N ALA A 108 -9.55 -2.07 -7.60
CA ALA A 108 -9.72 -0.69 -8.04
C ALA A 108 -8.33 -0.05 -8.11
N SER A 109 -8.01 0.60 -9.22
CA SER A 109 -6.79 1.38 -9.32
C SER A 109 -6.86 2.54 -8.32
N PRO A 110 -5.81 2.80 -7.54
CA PRO A 110 -5.73 3.98 -6.69
C PRO A 110 -5.94 5.26 -7.51
N ALA A 111 -6.61 6.26 -6.94
CA ALA A 111 -6.79 7.58 -7.54
C ALA A 111 -5.54 8.47 -7.37
N ALA A 112 -4.74 8.21 -6.33
CA ALA A 112 -3.49 8.89 -6.06
C ALA A 112 -2.51 7.94 -5.36
N TYR A 113 -1.23 8.30 -5.42
CA TYR A 113 -0.11 7.62 -4.79
C TYR A 113 0.64 8.60 -3.92
N VAL A 114 1.03 8.17 -2.73
CA VAL A 114 1.89 8.93 -1.83
C VAL A 114 3.23 8.23 -1.77
N VAL A 115 4.31 8.95 -2.04
CA VAL A 115 5.69 8.48 -1.84
C VAL A 115 6.20 9.13 -0.55
N PHE A 116 6.30 8.33 0.51
CA PHE A 116 6.87 8.74 1.78
C PHE A 116 8.40 8.68 1.72
N CYS A 117 8.93 7.59 1.16
CA CYS A 117 10.36 7.40 0.95
C CYS A 117 10.63 7.05 -0.51
N GLY A 118 11.51 7.81 -1.18
CA GLY A 118 11.84 7.60 -2.59
C GLY A 118 12.87 8.60 -3.10
N ARG A 119 13.07 8.68 -4.42
CA ARG A 119 13.89 9.75 -5.04
C ARG A 119 13.33 11.14 -4.79
N GLN A 120 12.01 11.22 -4.72
CA GLN A 120 11.27 12.42 -4.39
C GLN A 120 10.04 12.01 -3.60
N CYS A 121 9.79 12.69 -2.49
CA CYS A 121 8.60 12.50 -1.67
C CYS A 121 7.49 13.41 -2.19
N GLY A 122 6.24 12.96 -2.08
CA GLY A 122 5.08 13.77 -2.49
C GLY A 122 3.85 12.94 -2.80
N VAL A 123 2.83 13.62 -3.31
CA VAL A 123 1.57 13.05 -3.79
C VAL A 123 1.53 13.11 -5.31
N PHE A 124 1.25 11.97 -5.95
CA PHE A 124 1.25 11.80 -7.40
C PHE A 124 -0.08 11.20 -7.86
N ARG A 125 -0.59 11.61 -9.02
CA ARG A 125 -1.92 11.16 -9.49
C ARG A 125 -1.84 9.87 -10.29
N THR A 126 -0.69 9.59 -10.89
CA THR A 126 -0.53 8.45 -11.78
C THR A 126 0.62 7.55 -11.34
N TRP A 127 0.51 6.26 -11.68
CA TRP A 127 1.61 5.32 -11.49
C TRP A 127 2.82 5.67 -12.38
N ALA A 128 2.57 6.25 -13.55
CA ALA A 128 3.63 6.65 -14.48
C ALA A 128 4.58 7.71 -13.86
N GLU A 129 4.03 8.64 -13.06
CA GLU A 129 4.81 9.60 -12.28
C GLU A 129 5.51 8.96 -11.08
N THR A 130 4.81 8.04 -10.39
CA THR A 130 5.30 7.42 -9.14
C THR A 130 6.43 6.42 -9.40
N ALA A 131 6.30 5.60 -10.43
CA ALA A 131 7.21 4.52 -10.78
C ALA A 131 8.69 4.93 -10.84
N PRO A 132 9.11 5.98 -11.57
CA PRO A 132 10.52 6.38 -11.63
C PRO A 132 11.09 6.87 -10.29
N LEU A 133 10.23 7.19 -9.31
CA LEU A 133 10.63 7.67 -7.99
C LEU A 133 10.87 6.54 -6.98
N VAL A 134 10.31 5.35 -7.23
CA VAL A 134 10.34 4.22 -6.29
C VAL A 134 11.03 2.98 -6.87
N ILE A 135 10.92 2.75 -8.19
CA ILE A 135 11.51 1.57 -8.83
C ILE A 135 13.04 1.68 -8.80
N GLY A 136 13.68 0.64 -8.27
CA GLY A 136 15.14 0.59 -8.12
C GLY A 136 15.68 1.38 -6.93
N VAL A 137 14.80 1.99 -6.13
CA VAL A 137 15.19 2.72 -4.91
C VAL A 137 15.09 1.79 -3.72
N SER A 138 16.21 1.54 -3.04
CA SER A 138 16.24 0.72 -1.82
C SER A 138 15.43 1.38 -0.72
N ASN A 139 14.60 0.59 -0.03
CA ASN A 139 13.78 1.05 1.10
C ASN A 139 12.79 2.16 0.75
N ASN A 140 12.32 2.19 -0.50
CA ASN A 140 11.21 3.06 -0.87
C ASN A 140 9.92 2.66 -0.11
N ILE A 141 9.09 3.65 0.17
CA ILE A 141 7.81 3.46 0.85
C ILE A 141 6.79 4.34 0.14
N PHE A 142 5.81 3.69 -0.48
CA PHE A 142 4.71 4.37 -1.15
C PHE A 142 3.40 3.64 -0.89
N ARG A 143 2.28 4.37 -1.00
CA ARG A 143 0.93 3.80 -0.82
C ARG A 143 -0.05 4.45 -1.79
N GLY A 144 -0.93 3.63 -2.36
CA GLY A 144 -2.06 4.10 -3.17
C GLY A 144 -3.28 4.41 -2.31
N TYR A 145 -3.98 5.50 -2.63
CA TYR A 145 -5.19 5.96 -1.95
C TYR A 145 -6.37 6.03 -2.93
N SER A 146 -7.58 5.85 -2.41
CA SER A 146 -8.85 5.92 -3.14
C SER A 146 -9.21 7.35 -3.57
N SER A 147 -8.71 8.37 -2.86
CA SER A 147 -8.95 9.78 -3.13
C SER A 147 -7.66 10.61 -3.04
N VAL A 148 -7.61 11.71 -3.80
CA VAL A 148 -6.48 12.65 -3.78
C VAL A 148 -6.41 13.39 -2.43
N ALA A 149 -7.56 13.73 -1.84
CA ALA A 149 -7.63 14.38 -0.54
C ALA A 149 -7.05 13.51 0.58
N ALA A 150 -7.39 12.21 0.62
CA ALA A 150 -6.80 11.28 1.58
C ALA A 150 -5.28 11.12 1.39
N ALA A 151 -4.81 11.14 0.14
CA ALA A 151 -3.38 11.10 -0.18
C ALA A 151 -2.63 12.34 0.35
N HIS A 152 -3.18 13.54 0.19
CA HIS A 152 -2.61 14.77 0.76
C HIS A 152 -2.62 14.75 2.28
N ALA A 153 -3.74 14.40 2.91
CA ALA A 153 -3.82 14.34 4.37
C ALA A 153 -2.81 13.35 4.95
N ALA A 154 -2.65 12.20 4.30
CA ALA A 154 -1.64 11.20 4.63
C ALA A 154 -0.20 11.75 4.52
N PHE A 155 0.10 12.45 3.42
CA PHE A 155 1.43 13.02 3.20
C PHE A 155 1.75 14.13 4.20
N THR A 156 0.85 15.08 4.41
CA THR A 156 1.01 16.17 5.39
C THR A 156 1.20 15.62 6.81
N TYR A 157 0.45 14.58 7.18
CA TYR A 157 0.65 13.92 8.46
C TYR A 157 2.06 13.30 8.56
N ALA A 158 2.50 12.56 7.54
CA ALA A 158 3.83 11.97 7.52
C ALA A 158 4.96 13.02 7.53
N GLU A 159 4.77 14.16 6.86
CA GLU A 159 5.71 15.28 6.86
C GLU A 159 5.79 15.94 8.24
N ALA A 160 4.65 16.20 8.90
CA ALA A 160 4.61 16.70 10.28
C ALA A 160 5.33 15.76 11.25
N GLN A 161 5.27 14.46 10.99
CA GLN A 161 6.01 13.44 11.74
C GLN A 161 7.47 13.28 11.29
N SER A 162 7.93 13.98 10.26
CA SER A 162 9.26 13.78 9.66
C SER A 162 9.52 12.32 9.28
N TRP A 163 8.50 11.63 8.74
CA TRP A 163 8.60 10.28 8.19
C TRP A 163 8.89 10.28 6.68
N THR A 164 8.89 11.45 6.05
CA THR A 164 9.25 11.61 4.64
C THR A 164 10.76 11.67 4.47
N ARG A 165 11.32 10.92 3.52
CA ARG A 165 12.76 10.91 3.27
C ARG A 165 13.12 10.69 1.80
N VAL A 166 14.07 11.50 1.31
CA VAL A 166 14.72 11.27 0.02
C VAL A 166 15.82 10.20 0.17
N CYS A 167 15.69 9.09 -0.55
CA CYS A 167 16.56 7.91 -0.43
C CYS A 167 17.90 8.05 -1.17
N ASP A 168 17.97 8.84 -2.24
CA ASP A 168 19.17 9.00 -3.07
C ASP A 168 20.05 10.19 -2.63
N ALA A 169 19.67 10.88 -1.54
CA ALA A 169 20.51 11.92 -0.97
C ALA A 169 21.75 11.29 -0.29
N PRO A 170 22.96 11.83 -0.49
CA PRO A 170 24.15 11.36 0.23
C PRO A 170 23.84 11.39 1.73
N VAL A 171 24.13 10.28 2.41
CA VAL A 171 23.83 10.11 3.84
C VAL A 171 24.52 11.23 4.60
N VAL A 172 23.78 12.28 4.95
CA VAL A 172 24.27 13.32 5.85
C VAL A 172 24.44 12.62 7.21
N THR A 173 25.69 12.47 7.64
CA THR A 173 26.09 11.79 8.88
C THR A 173 25.78 12.59 10.15
N GLY A 174 24.66 13.32 10.16
CA GLY A 174 24.12 14.03 11.29
C GLY A 174 22.61 13.81 11.31
N ILE A 175 22.18 12.73 11.94
CA ILE A 175 20.75 12.54 12.20
C ILE A 175 20.40 13.57 13.29
N PRO A 176 19.53 14.55 13.00
CA PRO A 176 19.08 15.48 14.04
C PRO A 176 18.51 14.67 15.20
N ALA A 177 18.73 15.16 16.42
CA ALA A 177 18.18 14.59 17.65
C ALA A 177 16.74 14.15 17.40
N LEU A 178 16.51 12.84 17.47
CA LEU A 178 15.23 12.27 17.11
C LEU A 178 14.17 12.81 18.10
N PRO A 179 13.01 13.30 17.63
CA PRO A 179 11.92 13.67 18.52
C PRO A 179 11.54 12.47 19.39
N GLU A 180 11.11 12.74 20.63
CA GLU A 180 10.73 11.71 21.59
C GLU A 180 9.74 10.71 20.98
N PRO A 181 9.84 9.42 21.35
CA PRO A 181 8.91 8.41 20.86
C PRO A 181 7.50 8.84 21.21
N ILE A 182 6.74 9.18 20.18
CA ILE A 182 5.36 9.62 20.32
C ILE A 182 4.60 8.43 20.90
N LEU A 183 4.22 8.54 22.17
CA LEU A 183 3.10 7.80 22.71
C LEU A 183 1.91 8.27 21.87
N ALA A 184 1.58 7.54 20.79
CA ALA A 184 0.55 7.92 19.83
C ALA A 184 -0.77 8.18 20.58
N GLY A 185 -0.98 9.44 20.94
CA GLY A 185 -2.20 9.94 21.52
C GLY A 185 -3.32 9.81 20.50
N GLU A 186 -4.55 9.76 21.00
CA GLU A 186 -5.78 9.47 20.27
C GLU A 186 -6.15 10.49 19.16
N SER A 187 -5.24 11.40 18.79
CA SER A 187 -5.52 12.50 17.87
C SER A 187 -5.58 12.03 16.41
N GLY A 188 -6.80 11.81 15.92
CA GLY A 188 -7.26 12.14 14.55
C GLY A 188 -6.32 11.83 13.38
N ASN A 189 -5.62 10.70 13.40
CA ASN A 189 -4.64 10.37 12.36
C ASN A 189 -5.35 10.09 11.00
N PRO A 190 -5.15 10.93 9.98
CA PRO A 190 -5.82 10.85 8.69
C PRO A 190 -5.31 9.70 7.81
N LEU A 191 -4.28 8.95 8.25
CA LEU A 191 -3.83 7.73 7.57
C LEU A 191 -4.87 6.60 7.64
N HIS A 192 -6.00 6.81 8.31
CA HIS A 192 -6.97 5.80 8.68
C HIS A 192 -8.41 6.17 8.27
N GLU A 193 -9.07 5.28 7.52
CA GLU A 193 -10.44 5.46 7.02
C GLU A 193 -11.47 4.44 7.60
N SER A 194 -11.19 3.64 8.65
CA SER A 194 -12.15 2.58 9.08
C SER A 194 -12.24 2.24 10.57
N GLU A 195 -13.40 1.72 10.97
CA GLU A 195 -13.80 1.27 12.31
C GLU A 195 -12.89 0.17 12.90
N THR A 196 -12.66 0.31 14.21
CA THR A 196 -11.75 -0.46 15.07
C THR A 196 -12.27 -1.88 15.29
N LEU A 197 -11.69 -2.87 14.62
CA LEU A 197 -12.10 -4.26 14.82
C LEU A 197 -11.12 -5.12 15.61
N ASP A 198 -9.90 -4.67 15.92
CA ASP A 198 -9.02 -5.35 16.89
C ASP A 198 -7.93 -4.39 17.42
N ASP A 199 -7.71 -4.36 18.75
CA ASP A 199 -6.70 -3.52 19.43
C ASP A 199 -5.28 -4.13 19.32
N PHE A 200 -4.77 -4.27 18.09
CA PHE A 200 -3.39 -4.67 17.88
C PHE A 200 -2.44 -3.46 17.94
N TRP A 201 -1.27 -3.67 18.51
CA TRP A 201 -0.20 -2.67 18.64
C TRP A 201 1.10 -3.26 18.11
N TYR A 202 1.86 -2.47 17.33
CA TYR A 202 3.18 -2.84 16.86
C TYR A 202 4.25 -2.21 17.73
N ILE A 203 5.12 -3.04 18.29
CA ILE A 203 6.30 -2.61 19.03
C ILE A 203 7.48 -2.63 18.06
N VAL A 204 8.16 -1.51 17.89
CA VAL A 204 9.45 -1.44 17.20
C VAL A 204 10.53 -1.34 18.27
N TYR A 205 11.30 -2.41 18.45
CA TYR A 205 12.43 -2.42 19.38
C TYR A 205 13.69 -1.82 18.75
N ARG A 206 13.87 -2.09 17.44
CA ARG A 206 14.99 -1.59 16.65
C ARG A 206 14.48 -1.10 15.31
N GLY A 207 14.77 0.16 15.00
CA GLY A 207 14.24 0.86 13.85
C GLY A 207 14.75 2.30 13.79
N ILE A 208 14.20 3.08 12.87
CA ILE A 208 14.43 4.53 12.79
C ILE A 208 13.94 5.15 14.08
N ARG A 209 12.70 4.86 14.48
CA ARG A 209 12.12 5.24 15.78
C ARG A 209 11.62 3.99 16.50
N PRO A 210 12.32 3.53 17.53
CA PRO A 210 11.77 2.54 18.45
C PRO A 210 10.56 3.13 19.20
N GLY A 211 9.52 2.33 19.41
CA GLY A 211 8.27 2.80 20.02
C GLY A 211 7.14 1.79 19.94
N VAL A 212 5.98 2.18 20.44
CA VAL A 212 4.74 1.40 20.40
C VAL A 212 3.74 2.14 19.54
N TYR A 213 3.36 1.53 18.42
CA TYR A 213 2.51 2.10 17.39
C TYR A 213 1.17 1.40 17.39
N ARG A 214 0.09 2.16 17.19
CA ARG A 214 -1.21 1.53 17.01
C ARG A 214 -1.21 0.84 15.65
N SER A 215 -1.63 -0.43 15.63
CA SER A 215 -1.98 -1.06 14.38
C SER A 215 -3.45 -0.84 14.13
N GLN A 216 -3.76 -0.41 12.92
CA GLN A 216 -5.13 -0.44 12.46
C GLN A 216 -5.16 -1.45 11.33
N TRP A 217 -5.75 -2.60 11.64
CA TRP A 217 -6.18 -3.52 10.60
C TRP A 217 -7.32 -2.84 9.86
N VAL A 218 -7.01 -2.29 8.68
CA VAL A 218 -8.07 -2.04 7.71
C VAL A 218 -8.48 -3.42 7.21
N LYS A 219 -9.47 -4.05 7.88
CA LYS A 219 -10.23 -5.10 7.21
C LYS A 219 -10.85 -4.39 6.01
N PHE A 220 -10.30 -4.63 4.82
CA PHE A 220 -11.07 -4.47 3.61
C PHE A 220 -12.17 -5.54 3.69
N SER A 221 -13.23 -5.22 4.44
CA SER A 221 -14.44 -5.99 4.58
C SER A 221 -15.19 -5.90 3.25
N LEU A 222 -14.65 -6.61 2.27
CA LEU A 222 -15.40 -6.98 1.09
C LEU A 222 -15.37 -8.49 0.87
N PHE A 223 -14.42 -9.28 1.42
CA PHE A 223 -14.42 -10.76 1.36
C PHE A 223 -13.70 -11.44 2.55
N GLU A 224 -14.37 -12.38 3.21
CA GLU A 224 -13.84 -13.29 4.25
C GLU A 224 -12.73 -14.26 3.79
N VAL A 225 -12.28 -14.21 2.53
CA VAL A 225 -11.53 -15.33 1.91
C VAL A 225 -10.06 -15.00 1.57
N PHE A 226 -9.54 -13.87 2.05
CA PHE A 226 -8.10 -13.60 2.05
C PHE A 226 -7.68 -13.04 3.42
N ALA A 227 -7.68 -13.90 4.43
CA ALA A 227 -7.47 -13.54 5.83
C ALA A 227 -5.98 -13.37 6.24
N ASP A 228 -5.01 -13.74 5.40
CA ASP A 228 -3.63 -13.93 5.88
C ASP A 228 -2.57 -12.96 5.30
N VAL A 229 -2.96 -11.74 4.94
CA VAL A 229 -1.94 -10.69 4.72
C VAL A 229 -1.85 -9.87 5.99
N GLU A 230 -0.88 -10.21 6.85
CA GLU A 230 -0.45 -9.39 7.98
C GLU A 230 -0.16 -7.97 7.48
N SER A 231 -1.13 -7.08 7.65
CA SER A 231 -0.96 -5.67 7.30
C SER A 231 -0.20 -5.00 8.42
N ILE A 232 1.12 -4.94 8.29
CA ILE A 232 1.97 -4.14 9.19
C ILE A 232 1.48 -2.68 9.14
N SER A 233 1.34 -2.04 10.31
CA SER A 233 0.98 -0.61 10.38
C SER A 233 1.93 0.20 9.51
N LEU A 234 1.42 1.12 8.70
CA LEU A 234 2.24 2.00 7.86
C LEU A 234 3.29 2.73 8.72
N GLU A 235 2.93 3.11 9.95
CA GLU A 235 3.86 3.73 10.91
C GLU A 235 5.00 2.77 11.28
N SER A 236 4.68 1.51 11.59
CA SER A 236 5.69 0.49 11.89
C SER A 236 6.57 0.20 10.68
N GLN A 237 6.01 0.15 9.47
CA GLN A 237 6.78 0.01 8.23
C GLN A 237 7.74 1.19 8.03
N LEU A 238 7.25 2.43 8.17
CA LEU A 238 8.06 3.64 8.10
C LEU A 238 9.19 3.65 9.13
N ASN A 239 8.98 3.05 10.30
CA ASN A 239 9.98 2.99 11.36
C ASN A 239 10.93 1.79 11.29
N THR A 240 10.64 0.76 10.49
CA THR A 240 11.48 -0.46 10.41
C THR A 240 12.18 -0.64 9.07
N LEU A 241 11.58 -0.16 7.98
CA LEU A 241 12.09 -0.37 6.63
C LEU A 241 13.44 0.32 6.43
N GLY A 242 14.36 -0.40 5.82
CA GLY A 242 15.73 0.06 5.56
C GLY A 242 16.69 0.08 6.74
N VAL A 243 16.23 -0.32 7.93
CA VAL A 243 17.11 -0.47 9.09
C VAL A 243 17.58 -1.93 9.17
N ARG A 244 18.88 -2.15 8.91
CA ARG A 244 19.47 -3.49 9.01
C ARG A 244 19.33 -4.03 10.44
N GLY A 245 18.65 -5.16 10.57
CA GLY A 245 18.37 -5.79 11.86
C GLY A 245 17.28 -5.08 12.65
N ALA A 246 16.34 -4.41 11.98
CA ALA A 246 15.09 -3.99 12.62
C ALA A 246 14.42 -5.17 13.33
N VAL A 247 13.89 -4.92 14.52
CA VAL A 247 13.18 -5.91 15.34
C VAL A 247 11.87 -5.28 15.74
N HIS A 248 10.77 -5.92 15.36
CA HIS A 248 9.43 -5.50 15.70
C HIS A 248 8.56 -6.71 16.03
N GLU A 249 7.43 -6.45 16.70
CA GLU A 249 6.47 -7.47 17.09
C GLU A 249 5.07 -6.86 17.17
N SER A 250 4.02 -7.64 16.91
CA SER A 250 2.63 -7.24 17.18
C SER A 250 2.13 -7.84 18.49
N VAL A 251 1.42 -7.04 19.29
CA VAL A 251 0.83 -7.45 20.56
C VAL A 251 -0.63 -7.01 20.60
N VAL A 252 -1.51 -7.87 21.13
CA VAL A 252 -2.91 -7.52 21.40
C VAL A 252 -2.97 -6.73 22.71
N GLY A 253 -3.64 -5.59 22.68
CA GLY A 253 -3.88 -4.74 23.83
C GLY A 253 -2.77 -3.72 24.07
N ARG A 254 -3.20 -2.46 24.29
CA ARG A 254 -2.32 -1.31 24.52
C ARG A 254 -1.37 -1.55 25.71
N VAL A 255 -1.94 -1.93 26.86
CA VAL A 255 -1.19 -2.10 28.11
C VAL A 255 -0.10 -3.18 27.97
N ALA A 256 -0.40 -4.29 27.31
CA ALA A 256 0.56 -5.36 27.08
C ALA A 256 1.71 -4.89 26.18
N ALA A 257 1.40 -4.12 25.12
CA ALA A 257 2.42 -3.59 24.22
C ALA A 257 3.37 -2.61 24.93
N PHE A 258 2.83 -1.69 25.72
CA PHE A 258 3.63 -0.74 26.51
C PHE A 258 4.48 -1.43 27.58
N SER A 259 3.89 -2.37 28.33
CA SER A 259 4.63 -3.13 29.34
C SER A 259 5.80 -3.90 28.71
N LYS A 260 5.58 -4.52 27.55
CA LYS A 260 6.60 -5.28 26.83
C LYS A 260 7.71 -4.39 26.28
N TYR A 261 7.36 -3.23 25.72
CA TYR A 261 8.35 -2.26 25.25
C TYR A 261 9.18 -1.70 26.41
N ALA A 262 8.55 -1.29 27.52
CA ALA A 262 9.26 -0.82 28.71
C ALA A 262 10.26 -1.86 29.24
N ALA A 263 9.85 -3.13 29.32
CA ALA A 263 10.73 -4.23 29.71
C ALA A 263 11.92 -4.40 28.74
N ALA A 264 11.72 -4.20 27.44
CA ALA A 264 12.80 -4.25 26.46
C ALA A 264 13.78 -3.07 26.60
N VAL A 265 13.27 -1.87 26.92
CA VAL A 265 14.09 -0.68 27.21
C VAL A 265 14.97 -0.93 28.44
N THR A 266 14.39 -1.44 29.54
CA THR A 266 15.15 -1.77 30.77
C THR A 266 16.26 -2.79 30.52
N ARG A 267 16.06 -3.73 29.58
CA ARG A 267 17.06 -4.74 29.20
C ARG A 267 18.14 -4.21 28.24
N GLY A 268 18.03 -2.97 27.74
CA GLY A 268 18.92 -2.44 26.71
C GLY A 268 18.75 -3.10 25.33
N ASN A 269 17.60 -3.73 25.10
CA ASN A 269 17.28 -4.40 23.84
C ASN A 269 16.73 -3.44 22.78
N THR A 270 16.47 -2.19 23.15
CA THR A 270 16.12 -1.13 22.20
C THR A 270 17.39 -0.48 21.67
N ARG A 271 17.59 -0.53 20.35
CA ARG A 271 18.72 0.15 19.68
C ARG A 271 18.17 1.01 18.56
N GLY A 272 18.03 2.31 18.82
CA GLY A 272 17.79 3.30 17.77
C GLY A 272 19.09 3.64 17.03
N ILE A 273 18.96 4.36 15.92
CA ILE A 273 20.10 5.06 15.33
C ILE A 273 20.41 6.27 16.24
N SER A 274 21.21 6.02 17.27
CA SER A 274 21.65 6.91 18.36
C SER A 274 20.55 7.46 19.29
N PRO A 275 20.65 7.20 20.62
CA PRO A 275 19.80 7.85 21.61
C PRO A 275 20.32 9.26 21.88
N VAL A 276 19.49 10.28 21.68
CA VAL A 276 19.58 11.45 22.55
C VAL A 276 18.89 11.05 23.86
N TYR A 277 19.56 11.30 24.96
CA TYR A 277 19.22 10.80 26.29
C TYR A 277 17.77 11.13 26.68
N PHE A 278 17.07 10.12 27.22
CA PHE A 278 15.85 10.30 28.00
C PHE A 278 16.23 10.93 29.35
N GLU A 279 15.75 12.14 29.64
CA GLU A 279 15.51 12.53 31.03
C GLU A 279 14.22 11.86 31.50
N ALA A 280 14.29 11.21 32.66
CA ALA A 280 13.18 10.43 33.19
C ALA A 280 11.94 11.32 33.43
N ALA A 281 10.86 11.05 32.71
CA ALA A 281 9.53 11.55 33.04
C ALA A 281 9.01 10.82 34.29
N ASP A 282 9.39 11.29 35.47
CA ASP A 282 8.89 10.85 36.79
C ASP A 282 7.48 11.42 37.11
N SER A 283 6.61 11.55 36.11
CA SER A 283 5.26 12.08 36.31
C SER A 283 4.28 11.53 35.28
N LEU A 284 3.81 10.30 35.50
CA LEU A 284 2.54 9.83 34.96
C LEU A 284 1.57 9.67 36.13
N ASP A 285 0.63 10.60 36.20
CA ASP A 285 -0.49 10.62 37.13
C ASP A 285 -1.44 9.44 36.78
N PRO A 286 -1.73 8.51 37.71
CA PRO A 286 -2.47 7.28 37.38
C PRO A 286 -3.99 7.44 37.21
N PHE A 287 -4.51 8.66 37.00
CA PHE A 287 -5.94 8.93 36.87
C PHE A 287 -6.29 9.92 35.77
N LEU A 288 -6.06 9.57 34.51
CA LEU A 288 -6.80 10.08 33.35
C LEU A 288 -6.96 8.98 32.29
#